data_AF-A0A392VBV1-F1
#
_entry.id   AF-A0A392VBV1-F1
#
_cell.length_a   1.000
_cell.length_b   1.000
_cell.length_c   1.000
_cell.angle_alpha   90.00
_cell.angle_beta   90.00
_cell.angle_gamma   90.00
#
_symmetry.space_group_name_H-M   'P 1'
#
loop_
_entity.id
_entity.type
_entity.pdbx_description
1 polymer ?
#
loop_
_entity_poly.entity_id
_entity_poly.type
_entity_poly.pdbx_seq_one_letter_code
_entity_poly.pdbx_strand_id
1 'polypeptide(L)' 'MRLTSAPVLILPNPKESFVVYCDASKMGLGGVLMQNGQVVAYASRQLKIHERNYPTHDLE' A
#
# COMPACT_ATOMS: atom_id res chain seq x y z
N MET A 1 9.50 1.83 -16.49
CA MET A 1 9.37 0.36 -16.27
C MET A 1 7.89 0.03 -16.20
N ARG A 2 7.34 -0.75 -17.15
CA ARG A 2 5.97 -1.26 -17.09
C ARG A 2 6.01 -2.59 -16.34
N LEU A 3 5.34 -2.69 -15.20
CA LEU A 3 5.04 -3.98 -14.57
C LEU A 3 3.97 -4.67 -15.43
N THR A 4 4.38 -5.48 -16.38
CA THR A 4 3.49 -6.27 -17.25
C THR A 4 3.03 -7.59 -16.63
N SER A 5 3.50 -7.91 -15.42
CA SER A 5 3.06 -9.09 -14.67
C SER A 5 2.24 -8.65 -13.46
N ALA A 6 0.97 -9.05 -13.43
CA ALA A 6 0.15 -8.91 -12.24
C ALA A 6 0.69 -9.88 -11.17
N PRO A 7 1.08 -9.41 -9.98
CA PRO A 7 1.48 -10.29 -8.90
C PRO A 7 0.31 -11.21 -8.53
N VAL A 8 0.62 -12.49 -8.26
CA VAL A 8 -0.39 -13.47 -7.81
C VAL A 8 -0.87 -13.04 -6.42
N LEU A 9 -2.11 -12.57 -6.36
CA LEU A 9 -2.78 -12.24 -5.11
C LEU A 9 -3.42 -13.51 -4.53
N ILE A 10 -3.18 -13.78 -3.26
CA ILE A 10 -3.89 -14.86 -2.56
C ILE A 10 -5.30 -14.40 -2.16
N LEU A 11 -6.23 -15.35 -2.07
CA LEU A 11 -7.56 -15.05 -1.54
C LEU A 11 -7.47 -14.71 -0.05
N PRO A 12 -8.11 -13.61 0.42
CA PRO A 12 -8.08 -13.25 1.83
C PRO A 12 -8.77 -14.31 2.68
N ASN A 13 -8.13 -14.71 3.77
CA ASN A 13 -8.76 -15.52 4.80
C ASN A 13 -9.25 -14.63 5.95
N PRO A 14 -10.57 -14.43 6.13
CA PRO A 14 -11.09 -13.55 7.18
C PRO A 14 -10.87 -14.07 8.61
N LYS A 15 -10.43 -15.32 8.76
CA LYS A 15 -10.10 -15.92 10.08
C LYS A 15 -8.66 -15.67 10.51
N GLU A 16 -7.81 -15.17 9.62
CA GLU A 16 -6.40 -14.95 9.88
C GLU A 16 -6.10 -13.46 10.04
N SER A 17 -5.05 -13.15 10.79
CA SER A 17 -4.59 -11.78 10.97
C SER A 17 -4.02 -11.21 9.68
N PHE A 18 -4.39 -9.98 9.37
CA PHE A 18 -3.80 -9.22 8.28
C PHE A 18 -2.65 -8.34 8.80
N VAL A 19 -1.62 -8.20 7.99
CA VAL A 19 -0.54 -7.22 8.20
C VAL A 19 -0.59 -6.21 7.07
N VAL A 20 -0.62 -4.92 7.41
CA VAL A 20 -0.59 -3.83 6.44
C VAL A 20 0.77 -3.17 6.50
N TYR A 21 1.44 -3.10 5.36
CA TYR A 21 2.65 -2.31 5.18
C TYR A 21 2.28 -1.06 4.41
N CYS A 22 2.55 0.11 4.96
CA CYS A 22 2.33 1.39 4.29
C CYS A 22 3.68 2.04 3.97
N ASP A 23 3.80 2.60 2.78
CA ASP A 23 4.92 3.43 2.36
C ASP A 23 4.39 4.77 1.83
N ALA A 24 5.13 5.83 2.09
CA ALA A 24 4.74 7.19 1.72
C ALA A 24 5.85 7.84 0.88
N SER A 25 5.43 8.48 -0.21
CA SER A 25 6.28 9.33 -1.02
C SER A 25 5.70 10.74 -1.10
N LYS A 26 6.50 11.69 -1.58
CA LYS A 26 6.04 13.07 -1.86
C LYS A 26 4.88 13.14 -2.87
N MET A 27 4.63 12.07 -3.63
CA MET A 27 3.62 12.06 -4.69
C MET A 27 2.39 11.22 -4.36
N GLY A 28 2.49 10.28 -3.42
CA GLY A 28 1.48 9.25 -3.22
C GLY A 28 1.76 8.37 -2.00
N LEU A 29 0.71 7.74 -1.53
CA LEU A 29 0.73 6.72 -0.48
C LEU A 29 0.52 5.35 -1.14
N GLY A 30 1.35 4.40 -0.74
CA GLY A 30 1.23 3.00 -1.12
C GLY A 30 0.99 2.13 0.11
N GLY A 31 0.31 1.02 -0.09
CA GLY A 31 0.07 0.03 0.94
C GLY A 31 -0.02 -1.37 0.36
N VAL A 32 0.47 -2.35 1.13
CA VAL A 32 0.39 -3.77 0.81
C VAL A 32 -0.29 -4.50 1.96
N LEU A 33 -1.34 -5.25 1.65
CA LEU A 33 -2.02 -6.14 2.58
C LEU A 33 -1.42 -7.54 2.45
N MET A 34 -0.95 -8.09 3.57
CA MET A 34 -0.32 -9.41 3.62
C MET A 34 -0.98 -10.34 4.65
N GLN A 35 -0.96 -11.64 4.35
CA GLN A 35 -1.30 -12.72 5.28
C GLN A 35 -0.29 -13.84 5.12
N ASN A 36 0.23 -14.37 6.24
CA ASN A 36 1.21 -15.46 6.26
C ASN A 36 2.41 -15.27 5.28
N GLY A 37 2.89 -14.03 5.14
CA GLY A 37 4.00 -13.71 4.24
C GLY A 37 3.65 -13.64 2.75
N GLN A 38 2.37 -13.74 2.40
CA GLN A 38 1.85 -13.64 1.02
C GLN A 38 1.03 -12.37 0.84
N VAL A 39 1.06 -11.82 -0.38
CA VAL A 39 0.32 -10.58 -0.69
C VAL A 39 -1.13 -10.90 -1.06
N VAL A 40 -2.04 -10.25 -0.35
CA VAL A 40 -3.49 -10.33 -0.56
C VAL A 40 -3.96 -9.21 -1.49
N ALA A 41 -3.47 -7.99 -1.28
CA ALA A 41 -3.88 -6.83 -2.06
C ALA A 41 -2.84 -5.71 -2.05
N TYR A 42 -2.86 -4.89 -3.10
CA TYR A 42 -2.16 -3.61 -3.15
C TYR A 42 -3.19 -2.49 -3.14
N ALA A 43 -2.91 -1.45 -2.35
CA ALA A 43 -3.66 -0.21 -2.38
C ALA A 43 -2.67 0.92 -2.64
N SER A 44 -3.00 1.82 -3.56
CA SER A 44 -2.22 3.04 -3.74
C SER A 44 -3.14 4.19 -4.06
N ARG A 45 -2.78 5.38 -3.57
CA ARG A 45 -3.49 6.61 -3.91
C ARG A 45 -2.50 7.74 -4.07
N GLN A 46 -2.76 8.60 -5.05
CA GLN A 46 -1.96 9.80 -5.25
C GLN A 46 -2.34 10.84 -4.18
N LEU A 47 -1.34 11.54 -3.65
CA LEU A 47 -1.58 12.64 -2.72
C LEU A 47 -2.17 13.83 -3.49
N LYS A 48 -3.21 14.44 -2.92
CA LYS A 48 -3.76 15.70 -3.43
C LYS A 48 -2.74 16.82 -3.26
N ILE A 49 -2.85 17.86 -4.09
CA ILE A 49 -1.89 18.98 -4.11
C ILE A 49 -1.70 19.61 -2.72
N HIS A 50 -2.77 19.71 -1.92
CA HIS A 50 -2.68 20.22 -0.56
C HIS A 50 -2.02 19.24 0.42
N GLU A 51 -2.17 17.92 0.20
CA GLU A 51 -1.55 16.89 1.05
C GLU A 51 -0.04 16.76 0.81
N ARG A 52 0.43 17.13 -0.39
CA ARG A 52 1.86 17.14 -0.73
C ARG A 52 2.67 18.18 0.03
N ASN A 53 2.00 19.23 0.53
CA ASN A 53 2.62 20.33 1.24
C ASN A 53 2.63 20.12 2.76
N TYR A 54 1.98 19.06 3.27
CA TYR A 54 2.14 18.73 4.68
C TYR A 54 3.59 18.32 4.92
N PRO A 55 4.21 18.80 6.01
CA PRO A 55 5.54 18.36 6.36
C PRO A 55 5.52 16.84 6.52
N THR A 56 6.56 16.17 6.04
CA THR A 56 6.65 14.70 6.03
C THR A 56 6.56 14.09 7.45
N HIS A 57 6.69 14.91 8.50
CA HIS A 57 6.57 14.55 9.91
C HIS A 57 5.14 14.54 10.49
N ASP A 58 4.12 15.03 9.76
CA ASP A 58 2.70 14.93 10.16
C ASP A 58 2.00 13.70 9.55
N LEU A 59 2.70 12.92 8.73
CA LEU A 59 2.17 11.78 7.98
C LEU A 59 2.62 10.40 8.50
N GLU A 60 3.38 10.37 9.61
CA GLU A 60 3.85 9.15 10.28
C GLU A 60 3.09 8.89 11.59
#